data_AF-A0A8H6FYK9-F1
#
_entry.id   AF-A0A8H6FYK9-F1
#
_cell.length_a   1.000
_cell.length_b   1.000
_cell.length_c   1.000
_cell.angle_alpha   90.00
_cell.angle_beta   90.00
_cell.angle_gamma   90.00
#
_symmetry.space_group_name_H-M   'P 1'
#
loop_
_entity.id
_entity.type
_entity.pdbx_description
1 polymer ?
#
loop_
_entity_poly.entity_id
_entity_poly.type
_entity_poly.pdbx_seq_one_letter_code
_entity_poly.pdbx_strand_id
1 'polypeptide(L)'
;MFHDLLLYFAHTYSEVYGITEGPPLHDPIAVAVLLEPLMSPLMRFADNGGERWHVRVVTDGLHSRHDEERGQVGRTVVTKSDHGGVRIPRSMQVESFWRQIGRCLEEAERDLGFVASLRHP
;
A
#
# COMPACT_ATOMS: atom_id res chain seq x y z
N MET A 1 -13.79 -2.30 14.58
CA MET A 1 -12.31 -2.31 14.61
C MET A 1 -11.69 -1.82 13.31
N PHE A 2 -11.86 -2.48 12.16
CA PHE A 2 -11.20 -2.04 10.91
C PHE A 2 -11.65 -0.64 10.46
N HIS A 3 -12.96 -0.37 10.53
CA HIS A 3 -13.52 0.95 10.27
C HIS A 3 -12.93 2.03 11.19
N ASP A 4 -12.84 1.76 12.49
CA ASP A 4 -12.31 2.70 13.48
C ASP A 4 -10.83 3.02 13.24
N LEU A 5 -10.05 2.01 12.82
CA LEU A 5 -8.66 2.19 12.41
C LEU A 5 -8.53 3.13 11.20
N LEU A 6 -9.38 2.94 10.18
CA LEU A 6 -9.37 3.82 9.01
C LEU A 6 -9.76 5.25 9.36
N LEU A 7 -10.79 5.44 10.19
CA LEU A 7 -11.19 6.79 10.64
C LEU A 7 -10.09 7.48 11.44
N TYR A 8 -9.39 6.74 12.31
CA TYR A 8 -8.26 7.27 13.07
C TYR A 8 -7.16 7.82 12.13
N PHE A 9 -6.78 7.05 11.10
CA PHE A 9 -5.77 7.51 10.14
C PHE A 9 -6.28 8.63 9.23
N ALA A 10 -7.56 8.60 8.83
CA ALA A 10 -8.15 9.63 7.95
C ALA A 10 -7.98 11.04 8.52
N HIS A 11 -8.10 11.19 9.84
CA HIS A 11 -7.91 12.47 10.52
C HIS A 11 -6.48 13.02 10.32
N THR A 12 -5.47 12.22 10.62
CA THR A 12 -4.06 12.62 10.46
C THR A 12 -3.72 12.92 9.00
N TYR A 13 -4.21 12.13 8.06
CA TYR A 13 -3.95 12.35 6.64
C TYR A 13 -4.57 13.65 6.12
N SER A 14 -5.77 13.98 6.58
CA SER A 14 -6.42 15.25 6.24
C SER A 14 -5.66 16.44 6.82
N GLU A 15 -5.30 16.41 8.11
CA GLU A 15 -4.70 17.56 8.80
C GLU A 15 -3.24 17.81 8.41
N VAL A 16 -2.46 16.75 8.22
CA VAL A 16 -1.00 16.87 7.98
C VAL A 16 -0.67 16.95 6.50
N TYR A 17 -1.44 16.26 5.65
CA TYR A 17 -1.11 16.08 4.23
C TYR A 17 -2.19 16.59 3.27
N GLY A 18 -3.35 17.04 3.77
CA GLY A 18 -4.45 17.54 2.95
C GLY A 18 -5.15 16.47 2.11
N ILE A 19 -5.00 15.19 2.46
CA ILE A 19 -5.60 14.07 1.72
C ILE A 19 -7.00 13.80 2.29
N THR A 20 -8.04 14.13 1.52
CA THR A 20 -9.45 14.06 1.97
C THR A 20 -10.28 12.94 1.32
N GLU A 21 -9.74 12.28 0.29
CA GLU A 21 -10.41 11.16 -0.39
C GLU A 21 -10.35 9.84 0.40
N GLY A 22 -9.76 9.87 1.60
CA GLY A 22 -9.59 8.73 2.50
C GLY A 22 -8.12 8.41 2.78
N PRO A 23 -7.83 7.65 3.85
CA PRO A 23 -6.47 7.30 4.22
C PRO A 23 -5.89 6.30 3.20
N PRO A 24 -4.66 6.49 2.72
CA PRO A 24 -4.01 5.52 1.86
C PRO A 24 -3.67 4.23 2.63
N LEU A 25 -3.97 3.08 2.03
CA LEU A 25 -3.59 1.75 2.54
C LEU A 25 -2.28 1.26 1.92
N HIS A 26 -1.15 1.86 2.31
CA HIS A 26 0.16 1.53 1.73
C HIS A 26 0.58 0.07 1.95
N ASP A 27 0.55 -0.42 3.19
CA ASP A 27 1.10 -1.74 3.52
C ASP A 27 0.27 -2.90 2.94
N PRO A 28 -1.08 -2.87 2.98
CA PRO A 28 -1.86 -3.93 2.35
C PRO A 28 -1.69 -4.01 0.84
N ILE A 29 -1.31 -2.91 0.17
CA ILE A 29 -0.92 -2.94 -1.25
C ILE A 29 0.29 -3.83 -1.48
N ALA A 30 1.30 -3.81 -0.60
CA ALA A 30 2.50 -4.64 -0.74
C ALA A 30 2.15 -6.14 -0.71
N VAL A 31 1.24 -6.54 0.18
CA VAL A 31 0.72 -7.92 0.25
C VAL A 31 -0.05 -8.28 -1.02
N ALA A 32 -0.91 -7.36 -1.49
CA ALA A 32 -1.63 -7.55 -2.74
C ALA A 32 -0.69 -7.73 -3.94
N VAL A 33 0.39 -6.97 -4.05
CA VAL A 33 1.39 -7.15 -5.13
C VAL A 33 2.02 -8.54 -5.08
N LEU A 34 2.33 -9.05 -3.88
CA LEU A 34 2.89 -10.40 -3.69
C LEU A 34 1.92 -11.50 -4.14
N LEU A 35 0.63 -11.33 -3.85
CA LEU A 35 -0.42 -12.30 -4.18
C LEU A 35 -0.94 -12.15 -5.61
N GLU A 36 -0.49 -11.16 -6.38
CA GLU A 36 -0.94 -10.87 -7.76
C GLU A 36 -1.08 -12.13 -8.65
N PRO A 37 -0.12 -13.07 -8.67
CA PRO A 37 -0.23 -14.27 -9.50
C PRO A 37 -1.37 -15.23 -9.11
N LEU A 38 -1.83 -15.16 -7.86
CA LEU A 38 -2.87 -16.01 -7.29
C LEU A 38 -4.25 -15.32 -7.28
N MET A 39 -4.29 -14.02 -7.56
CA MET A 39 -5.51 -13.21 -7.53
C MET A 39 -6.19 -13.13 -8.89
N SER A 40 -7.43 -12.62 -8.88
CA SER A 40 -8.19 -12.34 -10.10
C SER A 40 -7.37 -11.47 -11.07
N PRO A 41 -7.45 -11.68 -12.40
CA PRO A 41 -6.82 -10.81 -13.39
C PRO A 41 -7.21 -9.32 -13.25
N LEU A 42 -8.35 -9.03 -12.63
CA LEU A 42 -8.81 -7.67 -12.32
C LEU A 42 -7.97 -6.96 -11.25
N MET A 43 -7.11 -7.69 -10.53
CA MET A 43 -6.25 -7.18 -9.46
C MET A 43 -4.77 -7.08 -9.86
N ARG A 44 -4.50 -7.06 -11.17
CA ARG A 44 -3.15 -6.85 -11.70
C ARG A 44 -2.70 -5.41 -11.52
N PHE A 45 -1.42 -5.26 -11.25
CA PHE A 45 -0.75 -3.98 -11.14
C PHE A 45 -0.14 -3.62 -12.50
N ALA A 46 -0.33 -2.38 -12.94
CA ALA A 46 0.34 -1.90 -14.13
C ALA A 46 1.79 -1.53 -13.77
N ASP A 47 2.77 -2.19 -14.36
CA ASP A 47 4.20 -1.90 -14.22
C ASP A 47 4.81 -1.35 -15.53
N ASN A 48 3.96 -0.71 -16.34
CA ASN A 48 4.30 -0.09 -17.63
C ASN A 48 4.92 -1.08 -18.65
N GLY A 49 4.35 -2.28 -18.75
CA GLY A 49 4.79 -3.29 -19.72
C GLY A 49 6.00 -4.08 -19.27
N GLY A 50 6.17 -4.28 -17.96
CA GLY A 50 7.25 -5.07 -17.41
C GLY A 50 8.59 -4.33 -17.31
N GLU A 51 8.58 -3.01 -17.09
CA GLU A 51 9.83 -2.28 -16.87
C GLU A 51 10.62 -2.85 -15.68
N ARG A 52 11.94 -2.69 -15.74
CA ARG A 52 12.85 -3.07 -14.68
C ARG A 52 13.71 -1.88 -14.29
N TRP A 53 13.93 -1.75 -12.99
CA TRP A 53 14.60 -0.61 -12.41
C TRP A 53 15.75 -1.08 -11.52
N HIS A 54 16.89 -0.43 -11.68
CA HIS A 54 17.92 -0.44 -10.66
C HIS A 54 17.51 0.56 -9.58
N VAL A 55 17.46 0.09 -8.34
CA VAL A 55 17.00 0.88 -7.20
C VAL A 55 18.16 1.05 -6.23
N ARG A 56 18.44 2.30 -5.86
CA ARG A 56 19.43 2.63 -4.83
C ARG A 56 18.82 3.61 -3.84
N VAL A 57 19.17 3.45 -2.57
CA VAL A 57 18.86 4.43 -1.53
C VAL A 57 20.07 5.35 -1.34
N VAL A 58 19.85 6.65 -1.27
CA VAL A 58 20.89 7.60 -0.89
C VAL A 58 21.15 7.45 0.61
N THR A 59 22.37 7.10 0.98
CA THR A 59 22.80 6.91 2.37
C THR A 59 23.67 8.05 2.89
N ASP A 60 24.14 8.92 2.01
CA ASP A 60 24.99 10.07 2.37
C ASP A 60 24.13 11.22 2.91
N GLY A 61 24.52 11.75 4.06
CA GLY A 61 23.83 12.83 4.79
C GLY A 61 23.68 12.52 6.28
N LEU A 62 23.16 13.48 7.04
CA LEU A 62 22.86 13.29 8.47
C LEU A 62 21.37 13.07 8.70
N HIS A 63 21.03 12.27 9.71
CA HIS A 63 19.66 12.19 10.19
C HIS A 63 19.30 13.47 10.97
N SER A 64 18.90 14.52 10.25
CA SER A 64 18.63 15.86 10.78
C SER A 64 17.30 16.42 10.27
N ARG A 65 16.71 17.32 11.05
CA ARG A 65 15.54 18.11 10.62
C ARG A 65 15.92 19.25 9.67
N HIS A 66 17.21 19.58 9.55
CA HIS A 66 17.71 20.65 8.68
C HIS A 66 18.06 20.10 7.30
N ASP A 67 17.46 20.67 6.26
CA ASP A 67 17.59 20.19 4.88
C ASP A 67 19.04 20.26 4.37
N GLU A 68 19.78 21.29 4.77
CA GLU A 68 21.20 21.50 4.41
C GLU A 68 22.10 20.36 4.91
N GLU A 69 21.81 19.81 6.10
CA GLU A 69 22.55 18.70 6.71
C GLU A 69 22.02 17.33 6.25
N ARG A 70 20.69 17.24 6.05
CA ARG A 70 20.01 16.01 5.63
C ARG A 70 20.32 15.65 4.19
N GLY A 71 20.46 16.65 3.32
CA GLY A 71 20.63 16.45 1.89
C GLY A 71 19.50 15.58 1.32
N GLN A 72 19.84 14.40 0.80
CA GLN A 72 18.88 13.45 0.23
C GLN A 72 18.89 12.08 0.92
N VAL A 73 19.44 11.98 2.14
CA VAL A 73 19.50 10.71 2.88
C VAL A 73 18.10 10.08 2.99
N GLY A 74 17.99 8.79 2.68
CA GLY A 74 16.73 8.05 2.65
C GLY A 74 15.95 8.13 1.32
N ARG A 75 16.39 8.95 0.34
CA ARG A 75 15.73 9.02 -0.97
C ARG A 75 15.97 7.73 -1.76
N THR A 76 14.88 7.13 -2.25
CA THR A 76 14.91 6.06 -3.25
C THR A 76 15.12 6.66 -4.64
N VAL A 77 16.22 6.30 -5.30
CA VAL A 77 16.57 6.72 -6.65
C VAL A 77 16.45 5.52 -7.58
N VAL A 78 15.76 5.71 -8.70
CA VAL A 78 15.48 4.65 -9.67
C VAL A 78 16.03 5.04 -11.04
N THR A 79 16.71 4.09 -11.68
CA THR A 79 17.20 4.23 -13.07
C THR A 79 16.73 3.02 -13.87
N LYS A 80 16.34 3.24 -15.12
CA LYS A 80 15.87 2.16 -15.99
C LYS A 80 16.98 1.12 -16.15
N SER A 81 16.61 -0.17 -16.18
CA SER A 81 17.53 -1.29 -16.30
C SER A 81 17.12 -2.22 -17.43
N ASP A 82 18.08 -2.55 -18.28
CA ASP A 82 17.90 -3.48 -19.41
C ASP A 82 18.33 -4.92 -19.04
N HIS A 83 18.89 -5.13 -17.85
CA HIS A 83 19.47 -6.41 -17.41
C HIS A 83 18.75 -7.00 -16.18
N GLY A 84 17.42 -6.88 -16.14
CA GLY A 84 16.63 -7.27 -14.97
C GLY A 84 16.61 -6.19 -13.88
N GLY A 85 16.01 -6.49 -12.73
CA GLY A 85 15.86 -5.52 -11.64
C GLY A 85 14.49 -5.59 -10.98
N VAL A 86 14.11 -4.52 -10.29
CA VAL A 86 12.87 -4.44 -9.51
C VAL A 86 11.72 -3.93 -10.37
N ARG A 87 10.52 -4.48 -10.17
CA ARG A 87 9.26 -3.96 -10.72
C ARG A 87 8.76 -2.82 -9.84
N ILE A 88 8.27 -1.74 -10.46
CA ILE A 88 7.65 -0.63 -9.74
C ILE A 88 6.20 -0.50 -10.22
N PRO A 89 5.20 -0.90 -9.40
CA PRO A 89 3.80 -0.66 -9.72
C PRO A 89 3.53 0.84 -9.96
N ARG A 90 2.79 1.14 -11.02
CA ARG A 90 2.41 2.50 -11.44
C ARG A 90 0.95 2.80 -11.16
N SER A 91 0.09 1.78 -11.26
CA SER A 91 -1.33 1.89 -10.93
C SER A 91 -1.93 0.51 -10.64
N MET A 92 -3.15 0.52 -10.11
CA MET A 92 -3.96 -0.68 -9.86
C MET A 92 -5.45 -0.34 -9.99
N GLN A 93 -6.28 -1.38 -10.10
CA GLN A 93 -7.74 -1.25 -10.00
C GLN A 93 -8.16 -1.10 -8.52
N VAL A 94 -8.24 0.15 -8.05
CA VAL A 94 -8.52 0.50 -6.64
C VAL A 94 -9.81 -0.15 -6.12
N GLU A 95 -10.87 -0.16 -6.91
CA GLU A 95 -12.14 -0.83 -6.59
C GLU A 95 -11.99 -2.34 -6.33
N SER A 96 -11.16 -3.01 -7.14
CA SER A 96 -10.93 -4.44 -6.99
C SER A 96 -10.10 -4.74 -5.75
N PHE A 97 -9.14 -3.86 -5.43
CA PHE A 97 -8.37 -3.94 -4.20
C PHE A 97 -9.27 -3.80 -2.96
N TRP A 98 -10.14 -2.79 -2.91
CA TRP A 98 -11.06 -2.62 -1.78
C TRP A 98 -12.03 -3.79 -1.62
N ARG A 99 -12.55 -4.34 -2.72
CA ARG A 99 -13.38 -5.56 -2.69
C ARG A 99 -12.62 -6.75 -2.10
N GLN A 100 -11.34 -6.89 -2.43
CA GLN A 100 -10.50 -7.95 -1.89
C GLN A 100 -10.26 -7.76 -0.38
N ILE A 101 -9.99 -6.54 0.07
CA ILE A 101 -9.89 -6.22 1.50
C ILE A 101 -11.17 -6.58 2.24
N GLY A 102 -12.35 -6.20 1.70
CA GLY A 102 -13.65 -6.54 2.28
C GLY A 102 -13.84 -8.06 2.45
N ARG A 103 -13.51 -8.84 1.41
CA ARG A 103 -13.58 -10.31 1.48
C ARG A 103 -12.63 -10.90 2.53
N CYS A 104 -11.41 -10.38 2.64
CA CYS A 104 -10.47 -10.84 3.66
C CYS A 104 -10.99 -10.58 5.08
N LEU A 105 -11.65 -9.43 5.29
CA LEU A 105 -12.25 -9.10 6.58
C LEU A 105 -13.44 -10.00 6.89
N GLU A 106 -14.34 -10.23 5.94
CA GLU A 106 -15.48 -11.14 6.09
C GLU A 106 -15.04 -12.56 6.46
N GLU A 107 -13.98 -13.07 5.80
CA GLU A 107 -13.44 -14.40 6.10
C GLU A 107 -12.78 -14.43 7.48
N ALA A 108 -12.00 -13.40 7.83
CA ALA A 108 -11.38 -13.31 9.15
C ALA A 108 -12.43 -13.24 10.28
N GLU A 109 -13.52 -12.48 10.09
CA GLU A 109 -14.62 -12.40 11.06
C GLU A 109 -15.34 -13.73 11.23
N ARG A 110 -15.52 -14.47 10.13
CA ARG A 110 -16.10 -15.82 10.15
C ARG A 110 -15.23 -16.78 10.96
N ASP A 111 -13.93 -16.81 10.70
CA ASP A 111 -12.98 -17.69 11.37
C ASP A 111 -12.80 -17.35 12.86
N LEU A 112 -12.90 -16.06 13.21
CA LEU A 112 -12.86 -15.58 14.58
C LEU A 112 -14.20 -15.77 15.33
N GLY A 113 -15.23 -16.33 14.68
CA GLY A 113 -16.48 -16.73 15.34
C GLY A 113 -17.49 -15.61 15.61
N PHE A 114 -17.38 -14.45 14.95
CA PHE A 114 -18.31 -13.32 15.18
C PHE A 114 -19.73 -13.54 14.61
N VAL A 115 -19.99 -14.66 13.92
CA VAL A 115 -21.31 -14.95 13.30
C VAL A 115 -22.33 -15.57 14.27
N ALA A 116 -22.03 -15.70 15.57
CA ALA A 116 -22.92 -16.38 16.52
C ALA A 116 -23.74 -15.48 17.49
N SER A 117 -23.72 -14.14 17.43
CA SER A 117 -24.43 -13.33 18.46
C SER A 117 -25.36 -12.20 17.99
N LEU A 118 -25.67 -12.07 16.70
CA LEU A 118 -26.65 -11.07 16.22
C LEU A 118 -27.95 -11.66 15.66
N ARG A 119 -28.23 -12.94 15.93
CA ARG A 119 -29.59 -13.49 15.81
C ARG A 119 -30.15 -13.72 17.21
N HIS A 120 -30.77 -12.68 17.77
CA HIS A 120 -31.74 -12.82 18.85
C HIS A 120 -33.02 -12.05 18.48
N PRO A 121 -34.16 -12.50 19.02
CA PRO A 121 -35.41 -12.82 18.30
C PRO A 121 -36.30 -11.63 17.92
#